data_AF-A0A2M8F619-F1
#
_entry.id   AF-A0A2M8F619-F1
#
_cell.length_a   1.000
_cell.length_b   1.000
_cell.length_c   1.000
_cell.angle_alpha   90.00
_cell.angle_beta   90.00
_cell.angle_gamma   90.00
#
_symmetry.space_group_name_H-M   'P 1'
#
loop_
_entity.id
_entity.type
_entity.pdbx_description
1 polymer ?
#
loop_
_entity_poly.entity_id
_entity_poly.type
_entity_poly.pdbx_seq_one_letter_code
_entity_poly.pdbx_strand_id
1 'polypeptide(L)'
;EVRESEWMKGIMQIEQQLVGLVKRHGAEEITSPVGSPLDPNLHEAVAVGPGEREVVIAEYEKGYMLGDQLLRPSKVQVGDGTAAEGEGQS
;
A
#
# COMPACT_ATOMS: atom_id res chain seq x y z
N GLU A 1 22.00 8.68 8.27
CA GLU A 1 22.20 8.40 9.71
C GLU A 1 20.96 8.65 10.59
N VAL A 2 19.76 8.88 10.02
CA VAL A 2 18.51 9.08 10.81
C VAL A 2 17.87 7.76 11.26
N ARG A 3 18.18 6.64 10.57
CA ARG A 3 17.59 5.32 10.81
C ARG A 3 18.07 4.61 12.09
N GLU A 4 19.19 5.04 12.66
CA GLU A 4 19.83 4.37 13.81
C GLU A 4 19.57 5.10 15.15
N SER A 5 18.85 6.22 15.15
CA SER A 5 18.66 7.04 16.35
C SER A 5 17.67 6.41 17.34
N GLU A 6 17.91 6.59 18.63
CA GLU A 6 17.03 6.08 19.70
C GLU A 6 15.60 6.65 19.61
N TRP A 7 15.45 7.91 19.19
CA TRP A 7 14.13 8.51 18.98
C TRP A 7 13.39 7.87 17.80
N MET A 8 14.10 7.49 16.72
CA MET A 8 13.50 6.79 15.58
C MET A 8 12.98 5.41 16.00
N LYS A 9 13.77 4.67 16.79
CA LYS A 9 13.33 3.40 17.39
C LYS A 9 12.05 3.58 18.22
N GLY A 10 11.96 4.66 19.01
CA GLY A 10 10.75 5.00 19.76
C GLY A 10 9.53 5.24 18.85
N ILE A 11 9.69 5.99 17.75
CA ILE A 11 8.61 6.20 16.78
C ILE A 11 8.15 4.88 16.14
N MET A 12 9.09 4.03 15.72
CA MET A 12 8.77 2.72 15.15
C MET A 12 8.03 1.81 16.14
N GLN A 13 8.37 1.87 17.44
CA GLN A 13 7.65 1.12 18.46
C GLN A 13 6.22 1.63 18.64
N ILE A 14 6.00 2.94 18.62
CA ILE A 14 4.66 3.54 18.72
C ILE A 14 3.81 3.13 17.51
N GLU A 15 4.38 3.18 16.30
CA GLU A 15 3.70 2.73 15.08
C GLU A 15 3.26 1.25 15.21
N GLN A 16 4.15 0.36 15.63
CA GLN A 16 3.84 -1.06 15.81
C GLN A 16 2.74 -1.28 16.86
N GLN A 17 2.79 -0.55 17.98
CA GLN A 17 1.76 -0.63 19.02
C GLN A 17 0.40 -0.16 18.51
N LEU A 18 0.36 0.94 17.76
CA LEU A 18 -0.85 1.48 17.17
C LEU A 18 -1.46 0.50 16.16
N VAL A 19 -0.66 0.01 15.21
CA VAL A 19 -1.10 -1.00 14.23
C VAL A 19 -1.61 -2.25 14.95
N GLY A 20 -0.90 -2.71 15.98
CA GLY A 20 -1.32 -3.85 16.79
C GLY A 20 -2.65 -3.61 17.52
N LEU A 21 -2.90 -2.40 18.02
CA LEU A 21 -4.16 -2.05 18.67
C LEU A 21 -5.33 -2.08 17.68
N VAL A 22 -5.15 -1.43 16.53
CA VAL A 22 -6.17 -1.35 15.47
C VAL A 22 -6.54 -2.75 14.97
N LYS A 23 -5.55 -3.62 14.76
CA LYS A 23 -5.76 -5.04 14.41
C LYS A 23 -6.56 -5.81 15.47
N ARG A 24 -6.26 -5.62 16.77
CA ARG A 24 -7.02 -6.25 17.86
C ARG A 24 -8.50 -5.85 17.89
N HIS A 25 -8.83 -4.68 17.34
CA HIS A 25 -10.20 -4.20 17.19
C HIS A 25 -10.84 -4.59 15.85
N GLY A 26 -10.22 -5.47 15.07
CA GLY A 26 -10.76 -6.05 13.84
C GLY A 26 -10.46 -5.27 12.57
N ALA A 27 -9.64 -4.21 12.66
CA ALA A 27 -9.23 -3.46 11.49
C ALA A 27 -7.99 -4.09 10.84
N GLU A 28 -8.15 -4.54 9.60
CA GLU A 28 -7.15 -5.25 8.81
C GLU A 28 -6.70 -4.41 7.62
N GLU A 29 -5.45 -4.57 7.23
CA GLU A 29 -4.90 -3.91 6.05
C GLU A 29 -5.42 -4.61 4.79
N ILE A 30 -5.75 -3.86 3.74
CA ILE A 30 -6.06 -4.44 2.44
C ILE A 30 -4.82 -5.18 1.95
N THR A 31 -4.96 -6.44 1.56
CA THR A 31 -3.82 -7.30 1.24
C THR A 31 -3.07 -6.75 0.02
N SER A 32 -1.72 -6.72 0.14
CA SER A 32 -0.74 -6.24 -0.84
C SER A 32 -1.28 -6.11 -2.27
N PRO A 33 -1.76 -4.91 -2.67
CA PRO A 33 -2.45 -4.76 -3.94
C PRO A 33 -1.48 -4.86 -5.13
N VAL A 34 -0.17 -4.67 -4.93
CA VAL A 34 0.83 -4.73 -5.99
C VAL A 34 0.84 -6.10 -6.68
N GLY A 35 0.69 -6.07 -8.02
CA GLY A 35 0.55 -7.26 -8.86
C GLY A 35 -0.87 -7.80 -8.96
N SER A 36 -1.84 -7.27 -8.22
CA SER A 36 -3.26 -7.62 -8.35
C SER A 36 -3.99 -6.66 -9.31
N PRO A 37 -5.09 -7.11 -9.94
CA PRO A 37 -5.98 -6.22 -10.67
C PRO A 37 -6.54 -5.13 -9.77
N LEU A 38 -6.77 -3.94 -10.33
CA LEU A 38 -7.46 -2.86 -9.66
C LEU A 38 -8.89 -3.28 -9.32
N ASP A 39 -9.22 -3.35 -8.02
CA ASP A 39 -10.60 -3.44 -7.54
C ASP A 39 -11.08 -2.04 -7.09
N PRO A 40 -12.01 -1.39 -7.82
CA PRO A 40 -12.53 -0.07 -7.45
C PRO A 40 -13.26 -0.01 -6.10
N ASN A 41 -13.66 -1.15 -5.53
CA ASN A 41 -14.27 -1.19 -4.20
C ASN A 41 -13.24 -1.10 -3.08
N LEU A 42 -11.97 -1.44 -3.36
CA LEU A 42 -10.90 -1.54 -2.37
C LEU A 42 -9.77 -0.54 -2.64
N HIS A 43 -9.64 -0.08 -3.88
CA HIS A 43 -8.51 0.70 -4.35
C HIS A 43 -8.96 2.03 -4.98
N GLU A 44 -8.17 3.07 -4.73
CA GLU A 44 -8.28 4.38 -5.36
C GLU A 44 -7.04 4.58 -6.25
N ALA A 45 -7.23 4.54 -7.57
CA ALA A 45 -6.15 4.77 -8.53
C ALA A 45 -5.83 6.28 -8.60
N VAL A 46 -4.72 6.68 -8.00
CA VAL A 46 -4.28 8.10 -7.93
C VAL A 46 -3.18 8.45 -8.93
N ALA A 47 -2.56 7.44 -9.53
CA ALA A 47 -1.57 7.60 -10.57
C ALA A 47 -1.63 6.45 -11.58
N VAL A 48 -1.04 6.69 -12.75
CA VAL A 48 -0.88 5.69 -13.81
C VAL A 48 0.59 5.66 -14.21
N GLY A 49 1.12 4.50 -14.59
CA GLY A 49 2.48 4.39 -15.11
C GLY A 49 2.66 3.18 -16.04
N PRO A 50 3.90 2.96 -16.52
CA PRO A 50 4.21 1.83 -17.39
C PRO A 50 3.98 0.51 -16.66
N GLY A 51 3.25 -0.40 -17.30
CA GLY A 51 2.90 -1.70 -16.72
C GLY A 51 1.66 -2.32 -17.36
N GLU A 52 1.31 -3.52 -16.89
CA GLU A 52 0.10 -4.21 -17.34
C GLU A 52 -1.14 -3.37 -17.03
N ARG A 53 -2.01 -3.19 -18.04
CA ARG A 53 -3.19 -2.33 -17.93
C ARG A 53 -4.06 -2.76 -16.75
N GLU A 54 -4.45 -1.80 -15.93
CA GLU A 54 -5.34 -2.01 -14.77
C GLU A 54 -4.77 -2.94 -13.68
N VAL A 55 -3.49 -3.28 -13.74
CA VAL A 55 -2.78 -3.97 -12.65
C VAL A 55 -2.11 -2.94 -11.76
N VAL A 56 -2.19 -3.11 -10.44
CA VAL A 56 -1.52 -2.24 -9.49
C VAL A 56 -0.01 -2.47 -9.54
N ILE A 57 0.74 -1.40 -9.81
CA ILE A 57 2.21 -1.43 -9.91
C ILE A 57 2.89 -0.85 -8.67
N ALA A 58 2.21 0.00 -7.91
CA ALA A 58 2.70 0.51 -6.62
C ALA A 58 1.54 0.86 -5.68
N GLU A 59 1.78 0.76 -4.37
CA GLU A 59 0.90 1.24 -3.32
C GLU A 59 1.55 2.41 -2.60
N TYR A 60 0.88 3.56 -2.58
CA TYR A 60 1.37 4.77 -1.92
C TYR A 60 0.80 4.94 -0.52
N GLU A 61 -0.44 4.49 -0.32
CA GLU A 61 -1.12 4.57 0.97
C GLU A 61 -1.92 3.28 1.19
N LYS A 62 -1.64 2.60 2.31
CA LYS A 62 -2.30 1.35 2.69
C LYS A 62 -3.80 1.55 2.91
N GLY A 63 -4.62 0.66 2.39
CA GLY A 63 -6.05 0.60 2.68
C GLY A 63 -6.33 -0.20 3.94
N TYR A 64 -7.50 -0.01 4.53
CA TYR A 64 -7.94 -0.75 5.72
C TYR A 64 -9.43 -1.13 5.65
N MET A 65 -9.74 -2.31 6.16
CA MET A 65 -11.08 -2.89 6.33
C MET A 65 -11.37 -3.11 7.82
N LEU A 66 -12.64 -3.03 8.24
CA LEU A 66 -13.12 -3.44 9.56
C LEU A 66 -14.21 -4.48 9.37
N GLY A 67 -13.85 -5.76 9.47
CA GLY A 67 -14.71 -6.83 8.95
C GLY A 67 -15.00 -6.60 7.46
N ASP A 68 -16.27 -6.51 7.10
CA ASP A 68 -16.71 -6.27 5.70
C ASP A 68 -16.80 -4.78 5.33
N GLN A 69 -16.53 -3.87 6.27
CA GLN A 69 -16.63 -2.44 6.04
C GLN A 69 -15.29 -1.83 5.59
N LEU A 70 -15.27 -1.19 4.43
CA LEU A 70 -14.13 -0.39 4.00
C LEU A 70 -13.98 0.85 4.89
N LEU A 71 -12.83 0.97 5.57
CA LEU A 71 -12.49 2.18 6.33
C LEU A 71 -11.80 3.21 5.44
N ARG A 72 -10.87 2.74 4.61
CA ARG A 72 -10.10 3.58 3.68
C ARG A 72 -9.63 2.73 2.50
N PRO A 73 -9.80 3.17 1.24
CA PRO A 73 -9.21 2.48 0.09
C PRO A 73 -7.68 2.59 0.08
N SER A 74 -7.00 1.61 -0.50
CA SER A 74 -5.57 1.75 -0.81
C SER A 74 -5.40 2.75 -1.94
N LYS A 75 -4.51 3.74 -1.78
CA LYS A 75 -4.13 4.61 -2.90
C LYS A 75 -3.01 3.95 -3.69
N VAL A 76 -3.30 3.70 -4.95
CA VAL A 76 -2.45 2.88 -5.82
C VAL A 76 -2.09 3.60 -7.11
N GLN A 77 -0.98 3.16 -7.69
CA GLN A 77 -0.62 3.43 -9.08
C GLN A 77 -0.96 2.19 -9.91
N VAL A 78 -1.60 2.38 -11.06
CA VAL A 78 -1.95 1.28 -11.98
C VAL A 78 -1.21 1.37 -13.31
N GLY A 79 -1.08 0.25 -14.02
CA GLY A 79 -0.48 0.22 -15.35
C GLY A 79 -1.40 0.82 -16.43
N ASP A 80 -0.81 1.49 -17.43
CA ASP A 80 -1.50 2.02 -18.62
C ASP A 80 -1.53 1.05 -19.82
N GLY A 81 -0.91 -0.13 -19.69
CA GLY A 81 -0.76 -1.10 -20.77
C GLY A 81 0.45 -0.85 -21.67
N THR A 82 1.33 0.09 -21.34
CA THR A 82 2.65 0.19 -21.97
C THR A 82 3.59 -0.83 -21.32
N ALA A 83 4.41 -1.49 -22.14
CA ALA A 83 5.46 -2.36 -21.62
C ALA A 83 6.45 -1.49 -20.82
N ALA A 84 6.82 -1.94 -19.62
CA ALA A 84 7.92 -1.33 -18.89
C ALA A 84 9.20 -1.52 -19.71
N GLU A 85 9.55 -0.53 -20.53
CA GLU A 85 10.84 -0.50 -21.22
C GLU A 85 11.94 -0.29 -20.17
N GLY A 86 12.51 -1.43 -19.75
CA GLY A 86 13.82 -1.63 -19.13
C GLY A 86 14.46 -0.52 -18.29
N GLU A 87 14.58 -0.79 -16.99
CA GLU A 87 15.82 -0.47 -16.28
C GLU A 87 16.50 -1.77 -15.85
N GLY A 88 17.42 -2.21 -16.71
CA GLY A 88 18.48 -3.11 -16.32
C GLY A 88 19.39 -2.42 -15.30
N GLN A 89 19.75 -3.17 -14.27
CA GLN A 89 21.05 -3.18 -13.60
C GLN A 89 21.94 -1.95 -13.79
N SER A 90 22.14 -1.21 -12.70
CA SER A 90 23.43 -0.59 -12.36
C SER A 90 23.64 -0.68 -10.86
#